data_AF-A0A7N0U7J4-F1
#
_entry.id   AF-A0A7N0U7J4-F1
#
_cell.length_a   1.000
_cell.length_b   1.000
_cell.length_c   1.000
_cell.angle_alpha   90.00
_cell.angle_beta   90.00
_cell.angle_gamma   90.00
#
_symmetry.space_group_name_H-M   'P 1'
#
loop_
_entity.id
_entity.type
_entity.pdbx_description
1 polymer ?
#
loop_
_entity_poly.entity_id
_entity_poly.type
_entity_poly.pdbx_seq_one_letter_code
_entity_poly.pdbx_strand_id
1 'polypeptide(L)'
;MAESAVSQPAALNSDLVPAKKKRSNAARKPLAQKNAAADDESNGTPSPGKAVDPVAVKEVIQPSPKAVKQTKASKKTTKQTSASSFEKDLLEMQERLEKLRLEKERTEELLKEKDEILKSKEEELEARGKKQEQLQVELKKLQKLKEFKPTMNFPIAQQSKDKDNDSKKKKGGSETKRPSAPYILWCKDQWAEVKKENPDADFKETSIILGAKWKTVSAEEKKPYEEQYQSDKEAYLKIVAKEKREKAAMKLFDEENKQKTAMEFYEQYMQFLQEAETGNKKAKKEKDPLKPKKPMLAYFIYSNERRPALMGQSKSVLEISKITGEEWKTMSERKKKPYEEMAKKNKEKYLAEMEEYTKKKAEEELNQKTEEEEMLKIQKQEALQLLKKKEKTDNIIKKTKEDKQKKKQAKEGKAEVDPNKPKKPASSYILFSKEARKNLQEERPGVNNATLSALISVKWKEITDEEKQRWNDKAAQAMDAYKKEMEEYKKSAASSSVNEG
;
A
#
# COMPACT_ATOMS: atom_id res chain seq x y z
N MET A 1 21.43 -57.38 26.03
CA MET A 1 20.82 -58.15 24.93
C MET A 1 20.07 -57.12 24.09
N ALA A 2 20.58 -56.58 22.97
CA ALA A 2 21.59 -57.08 22.02
C ALA A 2 21.19 -58.46 21.44
N GLU A 3 21.21 -58.72 20.13
CA GLU A 3 21.76 -57.98 18.95
C GLU A 3 20.60 -57.60 17.97
N SER A 4 20.68 -56.82 16.88
CA SER A 4 21.61 -56.73 15.71
C SER A 4 21.74 -58.03 14.88
N ALA A 5 21.73 -58.05 13.53
CA ALA A 5 21.29 -57.07 12.51
C ALA A 5 21.17 -57.74 11.10
N VAL A 6 20.61 -57.03 10.10
CA VAL A 6 20.85 -57.16 8.63
C VAL A 6 20.56 -58.51 7.90
N SER A 7 19.62 -58.51 6.93
CA SER A 7 19.92 -58.46 5.47
C SER A 7 18.68 -58.60 4.53
N GLN A 8 18.77 -58.03 3.33
CA GLN A 8 17.98 -58.32 2.10
C GLN A 8 18.90 -59.09 1.09
N PRO A 9 18.59 -59.37 -0.22
CA PRO A 9 17.47 -58.96 -1.09
C PRO A 9 16.92 -60.02 -2.11
N ALA A 10 16.15 -59.55 -3.12
CA ALA A 10 15.80 -60.16 -4.43
C ALA A 10 14.68 -61.25 -4.49
N ALA A 11 13.93 -61.45 -5.59
CA ALA A 11 13.51 -60.60 -6.73
C ALA A 11 12.40 -61.28 -7.61
N LEU A 12 11.87 -60.56 -8.62
CA LEU A 12 11.16 -61.00 -9.86
C LEU A 12 9.65 -61.37 -9.89
N ASN A 13 8.86 -60.42 -10.43
CA ASN A 13 7.94 -60.49 -11.60
C ASN A 13 6.65 -61.34 -11.70
N SER A 14 5.67 -60.73 -12.42
CA SER A 14 4.47 -61.30 -13.11
C SER A 14 3.32 -61.82 -12.22
N ASP A 15 2.02 -61.68 -12.55
CA ASP A 15 1.28 -60.84 -13.54
C ASP A 15 -0.17 -60.62 -12.99
N LEU A 16 -1.28 -60.26 -13.66
CA LEU A 16 -1.71 -60.10 -15.07
C LEU A 16 -2.87 -59.08 -15.15
N VAL A 17 -3.20 -58.54 -16.34
CA VAL A 17 -4.36 -57.63 -16.57
C VAL A 17 -5.14 -57.97 -17.84
N PRO A 18 -6.49 -57.98 -17.79
CA PRO A 18 -7.33 -57.72 -18.96
C PRO A 18 -8.39 -56.61 -18.72
N ALA A 19 -8.92 -55.79 -19.64
CA ALA A 19 -8.58 -55.31 -20.99
C ALA A 19 -9.83 -55.17 -21.91
N LYS A 20 -10.55 -54.04 -21.79
CA LYS A 20 -11.24 -53.25 -22.85
C LYS A 20 -12.02 -53.94 -24.01
N LYS A 21 -13.25 -53.47 -24.26
CA LYS A 21 -13.79 -52.93 -25.56
C LYS A 21 -15.17 -52.24 -25.30
N LYS A 22 -15.51 -51.06 -25.86
CA LYS A 22 -15.90 -50.68 -27.26
C LYS A 22 -17.17 -51.41 -27.76
N ARG A 23 -18.08 -50.84 -28.56
CA ARG A 23 -18.19 -49.53 -29.30
C ARG A 23 -19.52 -48.82 -28.82
N SER A 24 -20.29 -47.92 -29.44
CA SER A 24 -20.35 -47.17 -30.72
C SER A 24 -21.31 -45.94 -30.57
N ASN A 25 -21.51 -45.12 -31.61
CA ASN A 25 -22.48 -44.00 -31.66
C ASN A 25 -23.22 -43.96 -33.02
N ALA A 26 -24.44 -43.41 -33.13
CA ALA A 26 -25.30 -43.41 -34.33
C ALA A 26 -26.18 -42.13 -34.46
N ALA A 27 -26.85 -41.92 -35.61
CA ALA A 27 -27.07 -40.55 -36.14
C ALA A 27 -28.50 -40.13 -36.61
N ARG A 28 -28.74 -38.80 -36.49
CA ARG A 28 -29.55 -37.85 -37.34
C ARG A 28 -31.07 -38.10 -37.68
N LYS A 29 -31.90 -37.16 -37.20
CA LYS A 29 -33.06 -36.39 -37.80
C LYS A 29 -33.49 -36.73 -39.26
N PRO A 30 -34.80 -36.58 -39.68
CA PRO A 30 -35.45 -35.23 -39.84
C PRO A 30 -37.03 -35.13 -39.85
N LEU A 31 -37.54 -33.91 -40.16
CA LEU A 31 -38.91 -33.52 -40.60
C LEU A 31 -40.09 -33.64 -39.57
N ALA A 32 -41.24 -32.94 -39.67
CA ALA A 32 -41.74 -31.86 -40.58
C ALA A 32 -42.77 -30.93 -39.85
N GLN A 33 -43.29 -29.90 -40.54
CA GLN A 33 -44.27 -28.91 -40.05
C GLN A 33 -45.74 -29.39 -40.11
N LYS A 34 -46.63 -28.70 -39.37
CA LYS A 34 -48.03 -28.40 -39.78
C LYS A 34 -48.47 -27.04 -39.23
N ASN A 35 -49.37 -26.37 -39.97
CA ASN A 35 -49.89 -25.02 -39.71
C ASN A 35 -51.39 -25.06 -39.30
N ALA A 36 -51.97 -23.86 -39.16
CA ALA A 36 -53.40 -23.51 -39.02
C ALA A 36 -54.01 -23.59 -37.60
N ALA A 37 -54.89 -22.66 -37.18
CA ALA A 37 -55.22 -21.31 -37.68
C ALA A 37 -56.09 -20.54 -36.65
N ALA A 38 -56.26 -19.21 -36.85
CA ALA A 38 -57.45 -18.40 -36.52
C ALA A 38 -57.90 -18.22 -35.04
N ASP A 39 -58.47 -17.07 -34.60
CA ASP A 39 -58.66 -15.73 -35.20
C ASP A 39 -58.77 -14.61 -34.11
N ASP A 40 -58.34 -13.38 -34.50
CA ASP A 40 -58.58 -11.96 -34.05
C ASP A 40 -58.80 -11.60 -32.53
N GLU A 41 -59.16 -10.39 -32.02
CA GLU A 41 -59.55 -9.02 -32.48
C GLU A 41 -59.17 -7.96 -31.39
N SER A 42 -58.83 -6.67 -31.65
CA SER A 42 -58.01 -6.04 -32.71
C SER A 42 -57.52 -4.60 -32.35
N ASN A 43 -58.35 -3.75 -31.70
CA ASN A 43 -58.15 -2.29 -31.52
C ASN A 43 -56.94 -1.86 -30.63
N GLY A 44 -56.21 -0.74 -30.88
CA GLY A 44 -56.18 0.12 -32.08
C GLY A 44 -55.61 1.56 -31.90
N THR A 45 -54.42 1.85 -32.43
CA THR A 45 -53.91 3.17 -32.98
C THR A 45 -53.86 4.45 -32.09
N PRO A 46 -53.15 5.57 -32.48
CA PRO A 46 -52.23 5.80 -33.62
C PRO A 46 -50.81 6.35 -33.25
N SER A 47 -50.02 6.66 -34.29
CA SER A 47 -48.65 7.26 -34.30
C SER A 47 -48.73 8.80 -34.62
N PRO A 48 -47.68 9.61 -34.99
CA PRO A 48 -46.24 9.32 -35.26
C PRO A 48 -45.19 10.35 -34.72
N GLY A 49 -43.88 10.05 -34.89
CA GLY A 49 -42.77 11.00 -34.67
C GLY A 49 -41.42 10.58 -35.29
N LYS A 50 -40.67 11.52 -35.87
CA LYS A 50 -39.36 11.35 -36.58
C LYS A 50 -38.18 11.31 -35.57
N ALA A 51 -36.90 11.01 -35.88
CA ALA A 51 -36.17 11.07 -37.14
C ALA A 51 -34.85 10.21 -37.18
N VAL A 52 -34.35 10.04 -38.42
CA VAL A 52 -32.96 9.86 -38.93
C VAL A 52 -31.82 10.60 -38.17
N ASP A 53 -30.51 10.30 -38.27
CA ASP A 53 -29.68 9.37 -39.09
C ASP A 53 -28.33 9.08 -38.34
N PRO A 54 -27.41 8.21 -38.84
CA PRO A 54 -26.21 8.79 -39.46
C PRO A 54 -25.67 8.08 -40.73
N VAL A 55 -25.38 8.92 -41.73
CA VAL A 55 -24.56 8.67 -42.95
C VAL A 55 -23.06 8.81 -42.59
N ALA A 56 -22.05 8.31 -43.32
CA ALA A 56 -21.79 7.09 -44.10
C ALA A 56 -20.33 7.16 -44.60
N VAL A 57 -19.71 6.06 -45.04
CA VAL A 57 -18.48 6.10 -45.88
C VAL A 57 -18.61 5.10 -47.04
N LYS A 58 -18.14 5.52 -48.21
CA LYS A 58 -18.23 4.85 -49.52
C LYS A 58 -17.34 3.60 -49.59
N GLU A 59 -17.80 2.47 -50.17
CA GLU A 59 -18.05 2.18 -51.61
C GLU A 59 -16.71 2.01 -52.36
N VAL A 60 -16.46 0.87 -53.02
CA VAL A 60 -16.55 0.74 -54.50
C VAL A 60 -16.62 -0.73 -54.98
N ILE A 61 -17.68 -1.03 -55.75
CA ILE A 61 -17.78 -1.89 -56.96
C ILE A 61 -17.13 -3.32 -56.90
N GLN A 62 -17.87 -4.44 -56.90
CA GLN A 62 -18.66 -5.10 -57.99
C GLN A 62 -17.81 -5.68 -59.16
N PRO A 63 -18.29 -6.69 -59.95
CA PRO A 63 -19.67 -7.17 -60.09
C PRO A 63 -19.90 -8.71 -59.91
N SER A 64 -21.17 -9.11 -60.01
CA SER A 64 -21.63 -10.49 -60.19
C SER A 64 -21.90 -10.79 -61.68
N PRO A 65 -22.01 -12.07 -62.08
CA PRO A 65 -23.23 -12.43 -62.80
C PRO A 65 -23.94 -13.69 -62.26
N LYS A 66 -25.17 -13.88 -62.75
CA LYS A 66 -26.15 -14.92 -62.37
C LYS A 66 -26.13 -16.08 -63.38
N ALA A 67 -26.66 -17.26 -63.00
CA ALA A 67 -27.96 -17.79 -63.52
C ALA A 67 -28.07 -19.34 -63.64
N VAL A 68 -29.32 -19.77 -63.89
CA VAL A 68 -29.81 -21.07 -64.44
C VAL A 68 -29.80 -22.32 -63.54
N LYS A 69 -31.00 -22.87 -63.35
CA LYS A 69 -31.27 -24.31 -63.10
C LYS A 69 -32.09 -24.88 -64.27
N GLN A 70 -31.59 -25.89 -64.98
CA GLN A 70 -32.36 -26.85 -65.79
C GLN A 70 -31.58 -28.18 -65.83
N THR A 71 -31.97 -29.28 -65.16
CA THR A 71 -32.98 -30.31 -65.52
C THR A 71 -32.65 -31.20 -66.73
N LYS A 72 -32.16 -32.44 -66.51
CA LYS A 72 -32.81 -33.72 -66.93
C LYS A 72 -31.99 -35.01 -66.67
N ALA A 73 -32.72 -36.11 -66.45
CA ALA A 73 -32.48 -37.53 -66.84
C ALA A 73 -31.14 -38.27 -66.56
N SER A 74 -31.13 -39.04 -65.47
CA SER A 74 -30.93 -40.52 -65.41
C SER A 74 -30.12 -41.28 -66.50
N LYS A 75 -28.96 -41.87 -66.12
CA LYS A 75 -28.76 -43.35 -66.08
C LYS A 75 -27.50 -43.78 -65.27
N LYS A 76 -27.18 -45.08 -65.30
CA LYS A 76 -26.34 -45.84 -64.35
C LYS A 76 -24.82 -45.82 -64.64
N THR A 77 -24.06 -46.16 -63.58
CA THR A 77 -22.73 -46.82 -63.55
C THR A 77 -21.50 -46.15 -64.18
N THR A 78 -20.52 -45.82 -63.34
CA THR A 78 -19.18 -46.47 -63.29
C THR A 78 -18.57 -46.30 -61.89
N LYS A 79 -17.54 -47.07 -61.54
CA LYS A 79 -17.07 -47.34 -60.16
C LYS A 79 -15.59 -46.94 -59.98
N GLN A 80 -15.30 -45.87 -59.22
CA GLN A 80 -13.98 -45.56 -58.61
C GLN A 80 -14.08 -44.34 -57.65
N THR A 81 -12.96 -43.97 -57.00
CA THR A 81 -12.73 -42.83 -56.07
C THR A 81 -13.18 -42.93 -54.59
N SER A 82 -13.43 -44.12 -54.04
CA SER A 82 -13.71 -44.27 -52.59
C SER A 82 -12.49 -44.08 -51.65
N ALA A 83 -11.25 -44.17 -52.16
CA ALA A 83 -10.04 -44.11 -51.33
C ALA A 83 -9.75 -42.70 -50.77
N SER A 84 -9.72 -41.67 -51.63
CA SER A 84 -9.33 -40.31 -51.23
C SER A 84 -10.29 -39.65 -50.22
N SER A 85 -11.56 -40.10 -50.14
CA SER A 85 -12.47 -39.65 -49.09
C SER A 85 -12.11 -40.26 -47.74
N PHE A 86 -11.84 -41.57 -47.69
CA PHE A 86 -11.49 -42.27 -46.45
C PHE A 86 -10.16 -41.79 -45.87
N GLU A 87 -9.18 -41.47 -46.73
CA GLU A 87 -7.89 -40.92 -46.33
C GLU A 87 -8.01 -39.51 -45.74
N LYS A 88 -8.94 -38.69 -46.25
CA LYS A 88 -9.29 -37.39 -45.66
C LYS A 88 -10.04 -37.53 -44.34
N ASP A 89 -11.02 -38.44 -44.25
CA ASP A 89 -11.72 -38.76 -43.00
C ASP A 89 -10.75 -39.26 -41.91
N LEU A 90 -9.71 -40.03 -42.30
CA LEU A 90 -8.66 -40.51 -41.41
C LEU A 90 -7.75 -39.38 -40.91
N LEU A 91 -7.35 -38.46 -41.80
CA LEU A 91 -6.59 -37.26 -41.44
C LEU A 91 -7.39 -36.31 -40.54
N GLU A 92 -8.67 -36.04 -40.83
CA GLU A 92 -9.53 -35.23 -39.96
C GLU A 92 -9.70 -35.90 -38.58
N MET A 93 -9.79 -37.23 -38.53
CA MET A 93 -9.81 -37.96 -37.25
C MET A 93 -8.47 -37.85 -36.49
N GLN A 94 -7.32 -37.87 -37.17
CA GLN A 94 -6.01 -37.64 -36.55
C GLN A 94 -5.88 -36.21 -36.02
N GLU A 95 -6.15 -35.19 -36.84
CA GLU A 95 -6.14 -33.78 -36.45
C GLU A 95 -7.07 -33.53 -35.25
N ARG A 96 -8.25 -34.15 -35.24
CA ARG A 96 -9.20 -34.04 -34.13
C ARG A 96 -8.71 -34.71 -32.84
N LEU A 97 -7.98 -35.82 -32.93
CA LEU A 97 -7.36 -36.48 -31.77
C LEU A 97 -6.16 -35.67 -31.23
N GLU A 98 -5.36 -35.08 -32.12
CA GLU A 98 -4.27 -34.18 -31.78
C GLU A 98 -4.78 -32.88 -31.14
N LYS A 99 -5.85 -32.31 -31.68
CA LYS A 99 -6.53 -31.14 -31.10
C LYS A 99 -7.10 -31.42 -29.70
N LEU A 100 -7.71 -32.59 -29.48
CA LEU A 100 -8.17 -33.03 -28.14
C LEU A 100 -7.00 -33.27 -27.18
N ARG A 101 -5.83 -33.69 -27.69
CA ARG A 101 -4.61 -33.83 -26.89
C ARG A 101 -4.07 -32.46 -26.47
N LEU A 102 -3.93 -31.52 -27.41
CA LEU A 102 -3.49 -30.15 -27.15
C LEU A 102 -4.47 -29.40 -26.23
N GLU A 103 -5.77 -29.65 -26.36
CA GLU A 103 -6.79 -29.12 -25.46
C GLU A 103 -6.63 -29.68 -24.03
N LYS A 104 -6.37 -30.99 -23.88
CA LYS A 104 -6.03 -31.59 -22.58
C LYS A 104 -4.76 -30.98 -21.99
N GLU A 105 -3.66 -30.97 -22.74
CA GLU A 105 -2.35 -30.46 -22.30
C GLU A 105 -2.47 -28.99 -21.87
N ARG A 106 -3.22 -28.16 -22.60
CA ARG A 106 -3.54 -26.77 -22.20
C ARG A 106 -4.37 -26.69 -20.92
N THR A 107 -5.34 -27.58 -20.68
CA THR A 107 -6.10 -27.57 -19.40
C THR A 107 -5.27 -28.05 -18.21
N GLU A 108 -4.27 -28.90 -18.44
CA GLU A 108 -3.35 -29.43 -17.44
C GLU A 108 -2.30 -28.36 -17.06
N GLU A 109 -1.82 -27.59 -18.04
CA GLU A 109 -0.98 -26.41 -17.84
C GLU A 109 -1.71 -25.29 -17.06
N LEU A 110 -2.98 -25.00 -17.41
CA LEU A 110 -3.84 -24.06 -16.66
C LEU A 110 -4.24 -24.53 -15.25
N LEU A 111 -4.09 -25.81 -14.94
CA LEU A 111 -4.21 -26.33 -13.57
C LEU A 111 -2.90 -26.10 -12.81
N LYS A 112 -1.77 -26.49 -13.41
CA LYS A 112 -0.44 -26.28 -12.84
C LYS A 112 -0.12 -24.81 -12.54
N GLU A 113 -0.48 -23.89 -13.43
CA GLU A 113 -0.37 -22.44 -13.20
C GLU A 113 -1.14 -22.00 -11.95
N LYS A 114 -2.35 -22.53 -11.73
CA LYS A 114 -3.16 -22.22 -10.54
C LYS A 114 -2.57 -22.81 -9.27
N ASP A 115 -2.06 -24.03 -9.32
CA ASP A 115 -1.42 -24.66 -8.16
C ASP A 115 -0.13 -23.92 -7.77
N GLU A 116 0.64 -23.42 -8.75
CA GLU A 116 1.81 -22.56 -8.52
C GLU A 116 1.44 -21.18 -7.95
N ILE A 117 0.34 -20.57 -8.41
CA ILE A 117 -0.22 -19.32 -7.81
C ILE A 117 -0.70 -19.56 -6.37
N LEU A 118 -1.38 -20.68 -6.11
CA LEU A 118 -1.93 -21.02 -4.80
C LEU A 118 -0.79 -21.26 -3.79
N LYS A 119 0.23 -22.02 -4.19
CA LYS A 119 1.48 -22.21 -3.42
C LYS A 119 2.19 -20.88 -3.15
N SER A 120 2.30 -20.00 -4.15
CA SER A 120 2.90 -18.67 -3.98
C SER A 120 2.13 -17.81 -2.95
N LYS A 121 0.80 -17.95 -2.89
CA LYS A 121 -0.04 -17.26 -1.88
C LYS A 121 0.09 -17.89 -0.49
N GLU A 122 0.29 -19.20 -0.39
CA GLU A 122 0.56 -19.88 0.87
C GLU A 122 1.91 -19.45 1.47
N GLU A 123 2.97 -19.36 0.65
CA GLU A 123 4.29 -18.84 1.05
C GLU A 123 4.22 -17.35 1.47
N GLU A 124 3.42 -16.52 0.78
CA GLU A 124 3.18 -15.12 1.18
C GLU A 124 2.50 -15.00 2.56
N LEU A 125 1.49 -15.85 2.81
CA LEU A 125 0.78 -15.89 4.10
C LEU A 125 1.68 -16.38 5.24
N GLU A 126 2.52 -17.39 4.99
CA GLU A 126 3.47 -17.91 5.99
C GLU A 126 4.52 -16.83 6.36
N ALA A 127 5.03 -16.10 5.36
CA ALA A 127 5.94 -14.97 5.58
C ALA A 127 5.27 -13.82 6.36
N ARG A 128 3.99 -13.53 6.08
CA ARG A 128 3.19 -12.55 6.85
C ARG A 128 3.02 -12.97 8.31
N GLY A 129 2.73 -14.26 8.56
CA GLY A 129 2.63 -14.83 9.90
C GLY A 129 3.93 -14.70 10.70
N LYS A 130 5.06 -15.11 10.13
CA LYS A 130 6.41 -14.96 10.73
C LYS A 130 6.71 -13.51 11.10
N LYS A 131 6.36 -12.54 10.25
CA LYS A 131 6.54 -11.10 10.52
C LYS A 131 5.62 -10.59 11.64
N GLN A 132 4.39 -11.09 11.72
CA GLN A 132 3.45 -10.74 12.81
C GLN A 132 3.92 -11.30 14.17
N GLU A 133 4.49 -12.51 14.19
CA GLU A 133 5.08 -13.10 15.40
C GLU A 133 6.30 -12.29 15.89
N GLN A 134 7.20 -11.89 14.98
CA GLN A 134 8.35 -11.03 15.31
C GLN A 134 7.90 -9.71 15.98
N LEU A 135 6.86 -9.06 15.43
CA LEU A 135 6.28 -7.85 16.02
C LEU A 135 5.63 -8.10 17.38
N GLN A 136 4.99 -9.26 17.61
CA GLN A 136 4.51 -9.63 18.95
C GLN A 136 5.67 -9.81 19.94
N VAL A 137 6.76 -10.45 19.53
CA VAL A 137 7.95 -10.64 20.38
C VAL A 137 8.61 -9.30 20.71
N GLU A 138 8.68 -8.37 19.76
CA GLU A 138 9.19 -7.02 19.99
C GLU A 138 8.28 -6.19 20.92
N LEU A 139 6.96 -6.22 20.73
CA LEU A 139 6.00 -5.60 21.64
C LEU A 139 6.12 -6.16 23.06
N LYS A 140 6.24 -7.49 23.22
CA LYS A 140 6.45 -8.15 24.53
C LYS A 140 7.80 -7.74 25.16
N LYS A 141 8.86 -7.53 24.38
CA LYS A 141 10.15 -6.99 24.87
C LYS A 141 10.00 -5.54 25.34
N LEU A 142 9.36 -4.68 24.55
CA LEU A 142 9.13 -3.27 24.88
C LEU A 142 8.21 -3.10 26.10
N GLN A 143 7.19 -3.94 26.23
CA GLN A 143 6.34 -3.98 27.43
C GLN A 143 7.14 -4.36 28.67
N LYS A 144 7.94 -5.43 28.64
CA LYS A 144 8.84 -5.80 29.74
C LYS A 144 9.83 -4.67 30.09
N LEU A 145 10.35 -3.96 29.10
CA LEU A 145 11.23 -2.80 29.31
C LEU A 145 10.52 -1.61 29.99
N LYS A 146 9.21 -1.43 29.73
CA LYS A 146 8.35 -0.41 30.34
C LYS A 146 7.88 -0.78 31.76
N GLU A 147 7.76 -2.07 32.04
CA GLU A 147 7.38 -2.62 33.35
C GLU A 147 8.59 -2.77 34.30
N PHE A 148 9.82 -2.74 33.77
CA PHE A 148 11.06 -2.83 34.54
C PHE A 148 11.30 -1.57 35.39
N LYS A 149 10.76 -1.56 36.62
CA LYS A 149 11.11 -0.61 37.67
C LYS A 149 12.29 -1.17 38.50
N PRO A 150 13.53 -0.68 38.33
CA PRO A 150 14.68 -1.19 39.08
C PRO A 150 14.51 -0.86 40.56
N THR A 151 14.18 -1.88 41.35
CA THR A 151 13.86 -1.74 42.78
C THR A 151 14.85 -2.58 43.58
N MET A 152 16.08 -2.07 43.72
CA MET A 152 17.11 -2.63 44.58
C MET A 152 17.74 -1.49 45.40
N ASN A 153 17.63 -1.60 46.72
CA ASN A 153 18.10 -0.60 47.67
C ASN A 153 18.95 -1.31 48.74
N PHE A 154 20.27 -1.17 48.64
CA PHE A 154 21.29 -1.66 49.58
C PHE A 154 22.54 -0.76 49.46
N PRO A 155 23.44 -0.69 50.46
CA PRO A 155 23.47 0.55 51.23
C PRO A 155 24.81 1.32 51.25
N ILE A 156 24.66 2.58 51.63
CA ILE A 156 25.63 3.58 52.10
C ILE A 156 27.06 3.08 52.41
N ALA A 157 28.02 3.65 51.68
CA ALA A 157 29.15 4.39 52.25
C ALA A 157 29.15 5.77 51.54
N GLN A 158 29.06 6.95 52.17
CA GLN A 158 30.05 7.59 53.05
C GLN A 158 31.45 7.55 52.43
N GLN A 159 32.10 8.65 52.01
CA GLN A 159 31.83 10.11 52.12
C GLN A 159 32.23 10.76 50.76
N SER A 160 32.04 12.05 50.43
CA SER A 160 31.75 13.27 51.21
C SER A 160 30.83 14.26 50.47
N LYS A 161 30.51 15.38 51.12
CA LYS A 161 29.96 16.63 50.52
C LYS A 161 31.02 17.23 49.55
N ASP A 162 30.71 18.10 48.58
CA ASP A 162 29.97 19.35 48.76
C ASP A 162 29.15 19.85 47.55
N LYS A 163 28.56 21.05 47.72
CA LYS A 163 27.60 21.73 46.81
C LYS A 163 28.23 22.10 45.45
N ASP A 164 27.40 22.20 44.39
CA ASP A 164 27.19 23.51 43.74
C ASP A 164 25.96 23.61 42.79
N ASN A 165 25.78 24.80 42.23
CA ASN A 165 24.63 25.42 41.56
C ASN A 165 24.10 24.85 40.22
N ASP A 166 22.93 25.39 39.87
CA ASP A 166 22.26 25.42 38.55
C ASP A 166 23.20 25.49 37.32
N SER A 167 22.96 24.63 36.31
CA SER A 167 22.60 25.08 34.95
C SER A 167 22.43 23.98 33.89
N LYS A 168 21.69 24.32 32.83
CA LYS A 168 21.78 23.76 31.45
C LYS A 168 21.58 22.24 31.27
N LYS A 169 20.30 21.85 31.35
CA LYS A 169 19.58 20.98 30.39
C LYS A 169 20.43 20.42 29.22
N LYS A 170 21.01 19.21 29.38
CA LYS A 170 21.73 18.48 28.30
C LYS A 170 20.81 18.24 27.10
N LYS A 171 21.17 18.77 25.92
CA LYS A 171 20.52 18.44 24.62
C LYS A 171 21.04 17.08 24.13
N GLY A 172 20.65 16.01 24.80
CA GLY A 172 21.08 14.63 24.50
C GLY A 172 20.40 14.04 23.27
N GLY A 173 20.93 14.35 22.08
CA GLY A 173 20.73 13.56 20.87
C GLY A 173 22.10 13.12 20.34
N SER A 174 22.18 11.93 19.73
CA SER A 174 23.42 11.38 19.14
C SER A 174 23.78 12.04 17.81
N GLU A 175 23.67 13.37 17.74
CA GLU A 175 24.08 14.20 16.62
C GLU A 175 25.62 14.08 16.51
N THR A 176 26.11 13.56 15.38
CA THR A 176 27.52 13.24 15.18
C THR A 176 28.40 14.45 15.45
N LYS A 177 29.36 14.31 16.37
CA LYS A 177 30.21 15.43 16.79
C LYS A 177 31.24 15.70 15.70
N ARG A 178 31.43 16.99 15.38
CA ARG A 178 32.50 17.41 14.46
C ARG A 178 33.89 17.09 15.05
N PRO A 179 34.90 16.84 14.19
CA PRO A 179 36.28 16.72 14.61
C PRO A 179 36.75 17.93 15.44
N SER A 180 37.70 17.69 16.34
CA SER A 180 38.46 18.77 16.97
C SER A 180 39.48 19.33 15.97
N ALA A 181 39.62 20.65 15.87
CA ALA A 181 40.65 21.26 15.03
C ALA A 181 42.08 20.91 15.54
N PRO A 182 43.14 21.00 14.71
CA PRO A 182 44.49 20.54 15.06
C PRO A 182 45.01 21.09 16.39
N TYR A 183 44.89 22.41 16.60
CA TYR A 183 45.22 23.09 17.86
C TYR A 183 44.49 22.51 19.08
N ILE A 184 43.25 22.04 18.93
CA ILE A 184 42.41 21.48 20.02
C ILE A 184 42.73 20.00 20.26
N LEU A 185 43.39 19.31 19.33
CA LEU A 185 44.00 18.01 19.57
C LEU A 185 45.30 18.20 20.36
N TRP A 186 46.24 18.97 19.80
CA TRP A 186 47.52 19.30 20.44
C TRP A 186 47.37 19.91 21.84
N CYS A 187 46.39 20.79 22.07
CA CYS A 187 46.10 21.36 23.40
C CYS A 187 45.60 20.37 24.45
N LYS A 188 45.11 19.17 24.06
CA LYS A 188 44.79 18.12 25.05
C LYS A 188 46.06 17.39 25.44
N ASP A 189 46.86 17.02 24.45
CA ASP A 189 48.03 16.17 24.63
C ASP A 189 49.12 16.92 25.39
N GLN A 190 49.29 18.22 25.10
CA GLN A 190 50.18 19.12 25.84
C GLN A 190 49.60 19.68 27.15
N TRP A 191 48.31 19.41 27.47
CA TRP A 191 47.68 19.93 28.68
C TRP A 191 48.39 19.44 29.96
N ALA A 192 48.72 18.14 29.98
CA ALA A 192 49.37 17.51 31.12
C ALA A 192 50.80 18.05 31.33
N GLU A 193 51.56 18.25 30.25
CA GLU A 193 52.94 18.76 30.34
C GLU A 193 52.96 20.22 30.82
N VAL A 194 52.13 21.10 30.24
CA VAL A 194 52.08 22.52 30.66
C VAL A 194 51.57 22.67 32.10
N LYS A 195 50.62 21.85 32.55
CA LYS A 195 50.16 21.89 33.96
C LYS A 195 51.12 21.21 34.95
N LYS A 196 52.04 20.37 34.47
CA LYS A 196 53.14 19.80 35.27
C LYS A 196 54.32 20.78 35.39
N GLU A 197 54.62 21.51 34.32
CA GLU A 197 55.57 22.65 34.33
C GLU A 197 55.06 23.83 35.18
N ASN A 198 53.74 24.04 35.23
CA ASN A 198 53.10 25.17 35.92
C ASN A 198 51.98 24.66 36.85
N PRO A 199 52.29 24.04 38.01
CA PRO A 199 51.27 23.42 38.88
C PRO A 199 50.19 24.40 39.35
N ASP A 200 50.61 25.62 39.72
CA ASP A 200 49.78 26.69 40.27
C ASP A 200 48.98 27.46 39.21
N ALA A 201 49.25 27.26 37.92
CA ALA A 201 48.57 27.98 36.85
C ALA A 201 47.11 27.52 36.69
N ASP A 202 46.20 28.50 36.59
CA ASP A 202 44.79 28.24 36.31
C ASP A 202 44.59 27.68 34.89
N PHE A 203 43.43 27.08 34.62
CA PHE A 203 42.97 26.68 33.30
C PHE A 203 43.17 27.81 32.26
N LYS A 204 42.88 29.06 32.62
CA LYS A 204 42.98 30.21 31.71
C LYS A 204 44.43 30.54 31.36
N GLU A 205 45.35 30.41 32.31
CA GLU A 205 46.78 30.67 32.13
C GLU A 205 47.45 29.52 31.39
N THR A 206 47.12 28.28 31.77
CA THR A 206 47.49 27.05 31.04
C THR A 206 47.10 27.17 29.56
N SER A 207 45.89 27.64 29.25
CA SER A 207 45.43 27.88 27.88
C SER A 207 46.13 29.04 27.16
N ILE A 208 46.68 30.03 27.87
CA ILE A 208 47.49 31.12 27.29
C ILE A 208 48.90 30.61 26.97
N ILE A 209 49.51 29.84 27.88
CA ILE A 209 50.83 29.21 27.68
C ILE A 209 50.76 28.22 26.50
N LEU A 210 49.73 27.39 26.42
CA LEU A 210 49.45 26.53 25.25
C LEU A 210 49.26 27.35 23.96
N GLY A 211 48.48 28.44 24.02
CA GLY A 211 48.29 29.34 22.88
C GLY A 211 49.55 30.09 22.42
N ALA A 212 50.55 30.23 23.30
CA ALA A 212 51.88 30.73 22.97
C ALA A 212 52.77 29.61 22.39
N LYS A 213 52.89 28.47 23.08
CA LYS A 213 53.65 27.29 22.62
C LYS A 213 53.21 26.85 21.22
N TRP A 214 51.91 26.80 20.90
CA TRP A 214 51.44 26.44 19.54
C TRP A 214 51.92 27.40 18.44
N LYS A 215 52.24 28.67 18.75
CA LYS A 215 52.80 29.60 17.76
C LYS A 215 54.26 29.28 17.46
N THR A 216 55.03 28.84 18.46
CA THR A 216 56.46 28.51 18.34
C THR A 216 56.74 27.06 17.90
N VAL A 217 55.81 26.14 18.16
CA VAL A 217 55.82 24.74 17.67
C VAL A 217 56.05 24.69 16.15
N SER A 218 56.87 23.75 15.69
CA SER A 218 57.30 23.68 14.29
C SER A 218 56.17 23.25 13.34
N ALA A 219 56.37 23.45 12.03
CA ALA A 219 55.44 22.93 11.02
C ALA A 219 55.39 21.38 11.02
N GLU A 220 56.49 20.73 11.39
CA GLU A 220 56.63 19.28 11.43
C GLU A 220 55.87 18.69 12.63
N GLU A 221 55.92 19.36 13.79
CA GLU A 221 55.15 19.01 14.98
C GLU A 221 53.64 19.27 14.80
N LYS A 222 53.25 20.25 13.97
CA LYS A 222 51.85 20.53 13.60
C LYS A 222 51.26 19.47 12.66
N LYS A 223 52.07 19.00 11.71
CA LYS A 223 51.70 18.06 10.64
C LYS A 223 50.86 16.86 11.10
N PRO A 224 51.21 16.07 12.14
CA PRO A 224 50.39 14.92 12.56
C PRO A 224 48.99 15.32 13.06
N TYR A 225 48.85 16.47 13.75
CA TYR A 225 47.54 16.96 14.21
C TYR A 225 46.69 17.51 13.06
N GLU A 226 47.31 18.04 12.01
CA GLU A 226 46.63 18.45 10.78
C GLU A 226 46.15 17.25 9.97
N GLU A 227 46.99 16.23 9.81
CA GLU A 227 46.66 14.97 9.14
C GLU A 227 45.54 14.21 9.87
N GLN A 228 45.64 14.05 11.19
CA GLN A 228 44.59 13.49 12.05
C GLN A 228 43.27 14.25 11.88
N TYR A 229 43.30 15.59 11.86
CA TYR A 229 42.10 16.40 11.65
C TYR A 229 41.46 16.20 10.26
N GLN A 230 42.25 16.05 9.18
CA GLN A 230 41.67 15.74 7.86
C GLN A 230 41.06 14.32 7.85
N SER A 231 41.73 13.34 8.45
CA SER A 231 41.24 11.96 8.57
C SER A 231 39.90 11.89 9.33
N ASP A 232 39.84 12.49 10.52
CA ASP A 232 38.60 12.58 11.32
C ASP A 232 37.49 13.34 10.58
N LYS A 233 37.84 14.39 9.83
CA LYS A 233 36.91 15.17 9.02
C LYS A 233 36.34 14.38 7.85
N GLU A 234 37.16 13.55 7.19
CA GLU A 234 36.67 12.62 6.18
C GLU A 234 35.78 11.54 6.79
N ALA A 235 36.18 10.95 7.93
CA ALA A 235 35.36 9.96 8.63
C ALA A 235 33.99 10.56 9.03
N TYR A 236 33.99 11.76 9.62
CA TYR A 236 32.77 12.51 9.93
C TYR A 236 31.90 12.76 8.69
N LEU A 237 32.49 13.19 7.56
CA LEU A 237 31.74 13.41 6.31
C LEU A 237 31.16 12.11 5.74
N LYS A 238 31.90 10.99 5.82
CA LYS A 238 31.44 9.65 5.42
C LYS A 238 30.25 9.19 6.29
N ILE A 239 30.30 9.43 7.61
CA ILE A 239 29.19 9.12 8.52
C ILE A 239 27.98 10.01 8.22
N VAL A 240 28.13 11.34 8.13
CA VAL A 240 27.00 12.25 7.84
C VAL A 240 26.36 11.97 6.48
N ALA A 241 27.14 11.56 5.48
CA ALA A 241 26.62 11.12 4.18
C ALA A 241 25.79 9.83 4.31
N LYS A 242 26.25 8.87 5.13
CA LYS A 242 25.51 7.63 5.46
C LYS A 242 24.21 7.94 6.22
N GLU A 243 24.27 8.70 7.31
CA GLU A 243 23.09 9.12 8.10
C GLU A 243 22.04 9.83 7.21
N LYS A 244 22.49 10.69 6.29
CA LYS A 244 21.60 11.37 5.32
C LYS A 244 20.95 10.38 4.33
N ARG A 245 21.68 9.37 3.86
CA ARG A 245 21.16 8.32 2.96
C ARG A 245 20.17 7.42 3.68
N GLU A 246 20.49 6.97 4.90
CA GLU A 246 19.62 6.14 5.73
C GLU A 246 18.32 6.88 6.08
N LYS A 247 18.41 8.16 6.47
CA LYS A 247 17.24 9.00 6.73
C LYS A 247 16.37 9.24 5.49
N ALA A 248 16.96 9.30 4.29
CA ALA A 248 16.21 9.37 3.04
C ALA A 248 15.52 8.04 2.70
N ALA A 249 16.20 6.90 2.93
CA ALA A 249 15.64 5.56 2.73
C ALA A 249 14.49 5.28 3.70
N MET A 250 14.64 5.60 4.99
CA MET A 250 13.56 5.53 5.98
C MET A 250 12.35 6.36 5.56
N LYS A 251 12.55 7.58 5.06
CA LYS A 251 11.44 8.43 4.59
C LYS A 251 10.75 7.88 3.34
N LEU A 252 11.47 7.19 2.45
CA LEU A 252 10.87 6.48 1.31
C LEU A 252 10.05 5.28 1.77
N PHE A 253 10.59 4.46 2.68
CA PHE A 253 9.88 3.33 3.28
C PHE A 253 8.61 3.76 4.03
N ASP A 254 8.65 4.86 4.78
CA ASP A 254 7.47 5.45 5.42
C ASP A 254 6.41 5.89 4.39
N GLU A 255 6.81 6.40 3.23
CA GLU A 255 5.90 6.84 2.16
C GLU A 255 5.30 5.62 1.41
N GLU A 256 6.14 4.62 1.09
CA GLU A 256 5.75 3.35 0.46
C GLU A 256 4.78 2.57 1.35
N ASN A 257 5.06 2.46 2.65
CA ASN A 257 4.21 1.73 3.58
C ASN A 257 2.84 2.42 3.76
N LYS A 258 2.76 3.77 3.67
CA LYS A 258 1.48 4.49 3.57
C LYS A 258 0.74 4.20 2.27
N GLN A 259 1.45 4.21 1.13
CA GLN A 259 0.86 3.91 -0.18
C GLN A 259 0.32 2.48 -0.23
N LYS A 260 1.08 1.50 0.27
CA LYS A 260 0.62 0.12 0.44
C LYS A 260 -0.59 0.03 1.37
N THR A 261 -0.58 0.70 2.53
CA THR A 261 -1.75 0.74 3.43
C THR A 261 -2.99 1.30 2.73
N ALA A 262 -2.86 2.39 1.95
CA ALA A 262 -3.95 2.97 1.18
C ALA A 262 -4.42 2.06 0.03
N MET A 263 -3.50 1.32 -0.59
CA MET A 263 -3.80 0.34 -1.63
C MET A 263 -4.52 -0.90 -1.05
N GLU A 264 -4.13 -1.40 0.12
CA GLU A 264 -4.83 -2.48 0.83
C GLU A 264 -6.26 -2.06 1.20
N PHE A 265 -6.48 -0.83 1.67
CA PHE A 265 -7.85 -0.30 1.90
C PHE A 265 -8.65 -0.16 0.59
N TYR A 266 -8.02 0.27 -0.51
CA TYR A 266 -8.69 0.34 -1.80
C TYR A 266 -9.03 -1.04 -2.35
N GLU A 267 -8.13 -2.02 -2.20
CA GLU A 267 -8.37 -3.41 -2.60
C GLU A 267 -9.51 -4.04 -1.78
N GLN A 268 -9.55 -3.82 -0.45
CA GLN A 268 -10.68 -4.22 0.40
C GLN A 268 -12.00 -3.59 -0.06
N TYR A 269 -12.00 -2.30 -0.42
CA TYR A 269 -13.19 -1.63 -0.93
C TYR A 269 -13.64 -2.17 -2.31
N MET A 270 -12.69 -2.46 -3.20
CA MET A 270 -12.98 -3.07 -4.50
C MET A 270 -13.46 -4.52 -4.36
N GLN A 271 -12.92 -5.29 -3.42
CA GLN A 271 -13.39 -6.63 -3.06
C GLN A 271 -14.83 -6.58 -2.51
N PHE A 272 -15.13 -5.65 -1.59
CA PHE A 272 -16.49 -5.43 -1.07
C PHE A 272 -17.50 -5.08 -2.18
N LEU A 273 -17.15 -4.18 -3.11
CA LEU A 273 -17.98 -3.89 -4.28
C LEU A 273 -18.16 -5.12 -5.19
N GLN A 274 -17.08 -5.87 -5.42
CA GLN A 274 -17.11 -7.08 -6.25
C GLN A 274 -17.93 -8.21 -5.60
N GLU A 275 -17.93 -8.34 -4.27
CA GLU A 275 -18.80 -9.27 -3.54
C GLU A 275 -20.28 -8.86 -3.64
N ALA A 276 -20.58 -7.56 -3.49
CA ALA A 276 -21.93 -7.02 -3.68
C ALA A 276 -22.47 -7.26 -5.11
N GLU A 277 -21.63 -7.14 -6.15
CA GLU A 277 -22.03 -7.46 -7.52
C GLU A 277 -22.11 -8.97 -7.81
N THR A 278 -21.13 -9.76 -7.37
CA THR A 278 -21.04 -11.20 -7.71
C THR A 278 -22.03 -12.06 -6.93
N GLY A 279 -22.38 -11.67 -5.69
CA GLY A 279 -23.45 -12.26 -4.89
C GLY A 279 -24.82 -12.23 -5.58
N ASN A 280 -24.99 -11.37 -6.59
CA ASN A 280 -26.20 -11.28 -7.39
C ASN A 280 -26.20 -12.15 -8.67
N LYS A 281 -25.08 -12.79 -9.06
CA LYS A 281 -24.96 -13.45 -10.38
C LYS A 281 -24.41 -14.88 -10.43
N LYS A 282 -23.49 -15.33 -9.56
CA LYS A 282 -22.81 -16.64 -9.75
C LYS A 282 -22.63 -17.54 -8.52
N ALA A 283 -23.56 -17.48 -7.57
CA ALA A 283 -23.83 -18.61 -6.67
C ALA A 283 -25.20 -19.22 -6.99
N LYS A 284 -25.30 -20.56 -6.96
CA LYS A 284 -26.58 -21.28 -6.99
C LYS A 284 -27.23 -21.11 -5.61
N LYS A 285 -27.74 -19.89 -5.34
CA LYS A 285 -28.07 -19.34 -4.01
C LYS A 285 -28.41 -20.43 -3.01
N GLU A 286 -27.59 -20.55 -1.97
CA GLU A 286 -27.93 -21.38 -0.83
C GLU A 286 -29.34 -21.00 -0.39
N LYS A 287 -30.24 -21.97 -0.48
CA LYS A 287 -31.64 -21.72 -0.20
C LYS A 287 -31.74 -21.72 1.31
N ASP A 288 -31.64 -20.52 1.87
CA ASP A 288 -31.94 -20.13 3.25
C ASP A 288 -32.57 -21.33 3.99
N PRO A 289 -31.82 -22.05 4.85
CA PRO A 289 -32.24 -23.36 5.36
C PRO A 289 -33.58 -23.34 6.11
N LEU A 290 -34.00 -22.16 6.59
CA LEU A 290 -35.25 -21.92 7.28
C LEU A 290 -36.41 -21.60 6.32
N LYS A 291 -36.15 -21.36 5.03
CA LYS A 291 -37.19 -21.08 4.04
C LYS A 291 -38.06 -22.31 3.78
N PRO A 292 -39.40 -22.20 3.94
CA PRO A 292 -40.32 -23.29 3.67
C PRO A 292 -40.16 -23.89 2.27
N LYS A 293 -40.27 -25.22 2.19
CA LYS A 293 -40.13 -25.98 0.94
C LYS A 293 -41.48 -26.05 0.24
N LYS A 294 -41.51 -25.80 -1.07
CA LYS A 294 -42.74 -25.79 -1.88
C LYS A 294 -43.58 -27.07 -1.63
N PRO A 295 -44.92 -26.94 -1.52
CA PRO A 295 -45.79 -28.06 -1.18
C PRO A 295 -45.84 -29.07 -2.32
N MET A 296 -45.95 -30.36 -1.99
CA MET A 296 -46.11 -31.40 -3.00
C MET A 296 -47.53 -31.42 -3.55
N LEU A 297 -47.66 -31.47 -4.87
CA LEU A 297 -48.94 -31.58 -5.57
C LEU A 297 -49.51 -33.00 -5.45
N ALA A 298 -50.81 -33.17 -5.64
CA ALA A 298 -51.54 -34.43 -5.44
C ALA A 298 -50.87 -35.65 -6.10
N TYR A 299 -50.45 -35.51 -7.37
CA TYR A 299 -49.73 -36.56 -8.09
C TYR A 299 -48.42 -36.98 -7.40
N PHE A 300 -47.66 -36.04 -6.82
CA PHE A 300 -46.40 -36.34 -6.14
C PHE A 300 -46.62 -36.96 -4.77
N ILE A 301 -47.70 -36.63 -4.07
CA ILE A 301 -48.11 -37.31 -2.83
C ILE A 301 -48.42 -38.77 -3.14
N TYR A 302 -49.35 -39.02 -4.08
CA TYR A 302 -49.67 -40.36 -4.59
C TYR A 302 -48.43 -41.11 -5.10
N SER A 303 -47.55 -40.44 -5.85
CA SER A 303 -46.33 -41.05 -6.38
C SER A 303 -45.35 -41.46 -5.29
N ASN A 304 -45.27 -40.71 -4.19
CA ASN A 304 -44.39 -41.06 -3.08
C ASN A 304 -44.95 -42.21 -2.23
N GLU A 305 -46.27 -42.34 -2.10
CA GLU A 305 -46.90 -43.51 -1.47
C GLU A 305 -46.84 -44.76 -2.37
N ARG A 306 -46.97 -44.60 -3.69
CA ARG A 306 -46.96 -45.71 -4.66
C ARG A 306 -45.55 -46.23 -4.96
N ARG A 307 -44.52 -45.37 -4.90
CA ARG A 307 -43.13 -45.71 -5.24
C ARG A 307 -42.52 -46.85 -4.40
N PRO A 308 -42.64 -46.89 -3.06
CA PRO A 308 -42.13 -48.00 -2.25
C PRO A 308 -42.69 -49.37 -2.67
N ALA A 309 -43.99 -49.46 -2.94
CA ALA A 309 -44.64 -50.70 -3.37
C ALA A 309 -44.15 -51.19 -4.75
N LEU A 310 -43.72 -50.29 -5.63
CA LEU A 310 -43.14 -50.64 -6.93
C LEU A 310 -41.61 -50.86 -6.86
N MET A 311 -40.90 -50.22 -5.92
CA MET A 311 -39.49 -50.51 -5.62
C MET A 311 -39.33 -51.90 -4.99
N GLY A 312 -40.25 -52.33 -4.13
CA GLY A 312 -40.32 -53.71 -3.62
C GLY A 312 -40.56 -54.77 -4.69
N GLN A 313 -40.93 -54.37 -5.91
CA GLN A 313 -41.04 -55.23 -7.10
C GLN A 313 -39.82 -55.12 -8.03
N SER A 314 -38.68 -54.64 -7.51
CA SER A 314 -37.39 -54.43 -8.20
C SER A 314 -37.41 -53.60 -9.49
N LYS A 315 -38.48 -52.82 -9.72
CA LYS A 315 -38.65 -51.98 -10.92
C LYS A 315 -37.71 -50.78 -10.92
N SER A 316 -37.22 -50.41 -12.11
CA SER A 316 -36.36 -49.24 -12.28
C SER A 316 -37.11 -47.95 -11.97
N VAL A 317 -36.42 -46.94 -11.40
CA VAL A 317 -37.01 -45.65 -11.04
C VAL A 317 -37.75 -44.98 -12.22
N LEU A 318 -37.27 -45.20 -13.45
CA LEU A 318 -37.90 -44.72 -14.69
C LEU A 318 -39.20 -45.47 -15.03
N GLU A 319 -39.26 -46.77 -14.76
CA GLU A 319 -40.45 -47.62 -14.97
C GLU A 319 -41.52 -47.30 -13.93
N ILE A 320 -41.11 -47.16 -12.66
CA ILE A 320 -41.98 -46.71 -11.57
C ILE A 320 -42.65 -45.38 -11.91
N SER A 321 -41.87 -44.42 -12.44
CA SER A 321 -42.38 -43.12 -12.88
C SER A 321 -43.43 -43.24 -14.01
N LYS A 322 -43.21 -44.12 -15.01
CA LYS A 322 -44.19 -44.39 -16.08
C LYS A 322 -45.47 -45.01 -15.52
N ILE A 323 -45.34 -46.13 -14.79
CA ILE A 323 -46.46 -46.87 -14.20
C ILE A 323 -47.30 -45.94 -13.33
N THR A 324 -46.67 -45.16 -12.45
CA THR A 324 -47.38 -44.23 -11.55
C THR A 324 -48.07 -43.10 -12.31
N GLY A 325 -47.47 -42.60 -13.40
CA GLY A 325 -48.07 -41.58 -14.27
C GLY A 325 -49.27 -42.10 -15.07
N GLU A 326 -49.24 -43.36 -15.50
CA GLU A 326 -50.32 -44.04 -16.21
C GLU A 326 -51.45 -44.46 -15.25
N GLU A 327 -51.12 -45.00 -14.07
CA GLU A 327 -52.06 -45.25 -12.99
C GLU A 327 -52.77 -43.96 -12.57
N TRP A 328 -52.05 -42.85 -12.34
CA TRP A 328 -52.66 -41.57 -11.97
C TRP A 328 -53.57 -41.00 -13.06
N LYS A 329 -53.19 -41.09 -14.35
CA LYS A 329 -54.08 -40.68 -15.45
C LYS A 329 -55.39 -41.47 -15.41
N THR A 330 -55.29 -42.78 -15.27
CA THR A 330 -56.41 -43.74 -15.29
C THR A 330 -57.22 -43.76 -13.99
N MET A 331 -56.70 -43.24 -12.86
CA MET A 331 -57.43 -43.17 -11.60
C MET A 331 -58.68 -42.28 -11.71
N SER A 332 -59.81 -42.78 -11.21
CA SER A 332 -61.05 -42.00 -11.10
C SER A 332 -60.93 -40.87 -10.08
N GLU A 333 -61.69 -39.80 -10.29
CA GLU A 333 -61.71 -38.60 -9.43
C GLU A 333 -61.92 -38.94 -7.95
N ARG A 334 -62.81 -39.90 -7.64
CA ARG A 334 -63.05 -40.36 -6.25
C ARG A 334 -61.79 -40.89 -5.57
N LYS A 335 -60.82 -41.43 -6.32
CA LYS A 335 -59.50 -41.87 -5.81
C LYS A 335 -58.44 -40.76 -5.84
N LYS A 336 -58.64 -39.68 -6.61
CA LYS A 336 -57.75 -38.50 -6.65
C LYS A 336 -58.03 -37.50 -5.53
N LYS A 337 -59.31 -37.28 -5.20
CA LYS A 337 -59.78 -36.37 -4.14
C LYS A 337 -58.99 -36.39 -2.82
N PRO A 338 -58.68 -37.53 -2.17
CA PRO A 338 -57.89 -37.52 -0.93
C PRO A 338 -56.49 -36.91 -1.11
N TYR A 339 -55.83 -37.15 -2.26
CA TYR A 339 -54.53 -36.57 -2.58
C TYR A 339 -54.63 -35.08 -2.94
N GLU A 340 -55.76 -34.65 -3.51
CA GLU A 340 -56.05 -33.25 -3.86
C GLU A 340 -56.31 -32.41 -2.60
N GLU A 341 -57.13 -32.89 -1.66
CA GLU A 341 -57.30 -32.25 -0.35
C GLU A 341 -56.00 -32.26 0.46
N MET A 342 -55.20 -33.33 0.42
CA MET A 342 -53.89 -33.36 1.07
C MET A 342 -52.90 -32.36 0.45
N ALA A 343 -52.92 -32.19 -0.88
CA ALA A 343 -52.11 -31.18 -1.57
C ALA A 343 -52.57 -29.75 -1.26
N LYS A 344 -53.88 -29.52 -1.16
CA LYS A 344 -54.48 -28.24 -0.74
C LYS A 344 -54.08 -27.89 0.69
N LYS A 345 -54.24 -28.82 1.64
CA LYS A 345 -53.82 -28.65 3.04
C LYS A 345 -52.31 -28.41 3.19
N ASN A 346 -51.49 -29.07 2.37
CA ASN A 346 -50.05 -28.80 2.30
C ASN A 346 -49.73 -27.42 1.73
N LYS A 347 -50.50 -26.93 0.74
CA LYS A 347 -50.38 -25.57 0.20
C LYS A 347 -50.74 -24.51 1.24
N GLU A 348 -51.84 -24.72 1.97
CA GLU A 348 -52.29 -23.81 3.04
C GLU A 348 -51.23 -23.69 4.15
N LYS A 349 -50.68 -24.82 4.62
CA LYS A 349 -49.53 -24.83 5.56
C LYS A 349 -48.33 -24.06 5.04
N TYR A 350 -47.89 -24.36 3.81
CA TYR A 350 -46.73 -23.69 3.20
C TYR A 350 -46.94 -22.17 3.08
N LEU A 351 -48.17 -21.69 2.86
CA LEU A 351 -48.46 -20.26 2.81
C LEU A 351 -48.31 -19.61 4.19
N ALA A 352 -48.88 -20.21 5.25
CA ALA A 352 -48.71 -19.72 6.62
C ALA A 352 -47.22 -19.74 7.06
N GLU A 353 -46.51 -20.84 6.82
CA GLU A 353 -45.06 -20.96 7.08
C GLU A 353 -44.26 -19.89 6.31
N MET A 354 -44.62 -19.62 5.04
CA MET A 354 -43.99 -18.59 4.22
C MET A 354 -44.25 -17.18 4.75
N GLU A 355 -45.45 -16.89 5.24
CA GLU A 355 -45.79 -15.60 5.85
C GLU A 355 -44.98 -15.35 7.12
N GLU A 356 -44.89 -16.34 8.02
CA GLU A 356 -44.04 -16.26 9.22
C GLU A 356 -42.57 -16.05 8.85
N TYR A 357 -42.05 -16.80 7.87
CA TYR A 357 -40.69 -16.63 7.35
C TYR A 357 -40.47 -15.22 6.79
N THR A 358 -41.42 -14.65 6.04
CA THR A 358 -41.28 -13.27 5.52
C THR A 358 -41.33 -12.21 6.61
N LYS A 359 -42.14 -12.40 7.66
CA LYS A 359 -42.21 -11.50 8.80
C LYS A 359 -40.89 -11.49 9.58
N LYS A 360 -40.40 -12.68 9.97
CA LYS A 360 -39.12 -12.84 10.69
C LYS A 360 -37.94 -12.29 9.89
N LYS A 361 -37.91 -12.48 8.56
CA LYS A 361 -36.83 -11.94 7.73
C LYS A 361 -36.87 -10.42 7.59
N ALA A 362 -38.05 -9.81 7.57
CA ALA A 362 -38.18 -8.35 7.57
C ALA A 362 -37.81 -7.73 8.93
N GLU A 363 -38.10 -8.43 10.03
CA GLU A 363 -37.70 -8.06 11.39
C GLU A 363 -36.17 -8.17 11.59
N GLU A 364 -35.56 -9.26 11.10
CA GLU A 364 -34.11 -9.46 11.05
C GLU A 364 -33.40 -8.36 10.24
N GLU A 365 -33.90 -8.06 9.03
CA GLU A 365 -33.35 -7.02 8.15
C GLU A 365 -33.53 -5.59 8.74
N LEU A 366 -34.56 -5.37 9.57
CA LEU A 366 -34.75 -4.12 10.30
C LEU A 366 -33.74 -4.01 11.46
N ASN A 367 -33.59 -5.07 12.26
CA ASN A 367 -32.67 -5.08 13.39
C ASN A 367 -31.20 -4.90 12.97
N GLN A 368 -30.78 -5.56 11.88
CA GLN A 368 -29.45 -5.36 11.29
C GLN A 368 -29.20 -3.90 10.90
N LYS A 369 -30.18 -3.22 10.28
CA LYS A 369 -30.05 -1.79 9.91
C LYS A 369 -29.98 -0.87 11.13
N THR A 370 -30.68 -1.17 12.21
CA THR A 370 -30.55 -0.39 13.45
C THR A 370 -29.19 -0.60 14.11
N GLU A 371 -28.65 -1.82 14.12
CA GLU A 371 -27.30 -2.11 14.62
C GLU A 371 -26.22 -1.41 13.78
N GLU A 372 -26.36 -1.41 12.45
CA GLU A 372 -25.49 -0.64 11.53
C GLU A 372 -25.55 0.87 11.78
N GLU A 373 -26.74 1.45 11.99
CA GLU A 373 -26.89 2.88 12.29
C GLU A 373 -26.27 3.23 13.65
N GLU A 374 -26.44 2.42 14.68
CA GLU A 374 -25.81 2.63 15.98
C GLU A 374 -24.28 2.52 15.91
N MET A 375 -23.75 1.55 15.18
CA MET A 375 -22.31 1.43 14.95
C MET A 375 -21.74 2.64 14.19
N LEU A 376 -22.42 3.12 13.16
CA LEU A 376 -22.04 4.33 12.42
C LEU A 376 -22.08 5.59 13.32
N LYS A 377 -23.07 5.67 14.22
CA LYS A 377 -23.24 6.73 15.22
C LYS A 377 -22.12 6.72 16.26
N ILE A 378 -21.65 5.55 16.69
CA ILE A 378 -20.47 5.39 17.56
C ILE A 378 -19.20 5.84 16.85
N GLN A 379 -18.94 5.36 15.62
CA GLN A 379 -17.76 5.78 14.83
C GLN A 379 -17.74 7.30 14.60
N LYS A 380 -18.90 7.91 14.31
CA LYS A 380 -19.05 9.37 14.16
C LYS A 380 -18.72 10.12 15.45
N GLN A 381 -19.10 9.59 16.62
CA GLN A 381 -18.72 10.19 17.91
C GLN A 381 -17.22 10.07 18.18
N GLU A 382 -16.60 8.91 17.90
CA GLU A 382 -15.15 8.74 18.06
C GLU A 382 -14.35 9.67 17.13
N ALA A 383 -14.74 9.76 15.85
CA ALA A 383 -14.15 10.68 14.89
C ALA A 383 -14.21 12.14 15.37
N LEU A 384 -15.34 12.57 15.94
CA LEU A 384 -15.49 13.90 16.54
C LEU A 384 -14.61 14.10 17.79
N GLN A 385 -14.40 13.06 18.62
CA GLN A 385 -13.45 13.13 19.72
C GLN A 385 -12.00 13.24 19.23
N LEU A 386 -11.63 12.51 18.17
CA LEU A 386 -10.30 12.59 17.55
C LEU A 386 -10.06 13.96 16.92
N LEU A 387 -11.07 14.56 16.28
CA LEU A 387 -11.01 15.92 15.73
C LEU A 387 -10.79 16.94 16.85
N LYS A 388 -11.59 16.91 17.92
CA LYS A 388 -11.42 17.76 19.11
C LYS A 388 -10.07 17.56 19.82
N LYS A 389 -9.48 16.37 19.76
CA LYS A 389 -8.11 16.10 20.25
C LYS A 389 -7.06 16.77 19.35
N LYS A 390 -7.19 16.67 18.03
CA LYS A 390 -6.31 17.34 17.04
C LYS A 390 -6.37 18.86 17.17
N GLU A 391 -7.57 19.45 17.20
CA GLU A 391 -7.77 20.90 17.40
C GLU A 391 -7.10 21.41 18.68
N LYS A 392 -7.18 20.65 19.79
CA LYS A 392 -6.48 21.00 21.03
C LYS A 392 -4.97 20.97 20.86
N THR A 393 -4.41 19.95 20.22
CA THR A 393 -2.96 19.90 19.94
C THR A 393 -2.50 21.01 19.00
N ASP A 394 -3.27 21.34 17.96
CA ASP A 394 -2.93 22.39 17.00
C ASP A 394 -3.01 23.79 17.61
N ASN A 395 -3.99 24.04 18.48
CA ASN A 395 -4.04 25.28 19.27
C ASN A 395 -2.86 25.41 20.25
N ILE A 396 -2.43 24.31 20.90
CA ILE A 396 -1.22 24.30 21.73
C ILE A 396 0.04 24.58 20.90
N ILE A 397 0.16 23.97 19.70
CA ILE A 397 1.26 24.21 18.77
C ILE A 397 1.25 25.66 18.26
N LYS A 398 0.09 26.21 17.92
CA LYS A 398 -0.10 27.60 17.48
C LYS A 398 0.31 28.57 18.59
N LYS A 399 -0.23 28.42 19.80
CA LYS A 399 0.16 29.24 20.97
C LYS A 399 1.67 29.15 21.26
N THR A 400 2.26 27.95 21.18
CA THR A 400 3.72 27.76 21.35
C THR A 400 4.55 28.42 20.25
N LYS A 401 4.02 28.57 19.02
CA LYS A 401 4.65 29.36 17.93
C LYS A 401 4.49 30.86 18.17
N GLU A 402 3.31 31.31 18.56
CA GLU A 402 3.02 32.71 18.88
C GLU A 402 3.85 33.21 20.07
N ASP A 403 3.96 32.45 21.15
CA ASP A 403 4.79 32.80 22.31
C ASP A 403 6.29 32.84 21.95
N LYS A 404 6.74 31.99 21.00
CA LYS A 404 8.10 32.08 20.42
C LYS A 404 8.27 33.32 19.53
N GLN A 405 7.26 33.71 18.75
CA GLN A 405 7.29 34.95 17.95
C GLN A 405 7.27 36.18 18.84
N LYS A 406 6.38 36.25 19.85
CA LYS A 406 6.36 37.32 20.86
C LYS A 406 7.69 37.40 21.61
N LYS A 407 8.30 36.27 21.97
CA LYS A 407 9.64 36.26 22.61
C LYS A 407 10.81 36.60 21.67
N LYS A 408 10.59 36.55 20.35
CA LYS A 408 11.53 37.08 19.33
C LYS A 408 11.32 38.59 19.14
N GLN A 409 10.07 39.03 18.95
CA GLN A 409 9.68 40.43 18.83
C GLN A 409 10.03 41.24 20.08
N ALA A 410 9.80 40.73 21.29
CA ALA A 410 10.23 41.36 22.54
C ALA A 410 11.76 41.39 22.73
N LYS A 411 12.52 40.68 21.90
CA LYS A 411 14.00 40.76 21.85
C LYS A 411 14.49 41.69 20.72
N GLU A 412 13.63 42.03 19.78
CA GLU A 412 13.90 42.94 18.65
C GLU A 412 13.40 44.36 18.99
N GLY A 413 12.22 44.49 19.61
CA GLY A 413 11.63 45.74 20.10
C GLY A 413 12.14 46.22 21.47
N LYS A 414 13.02 45.49 22.15
CA LYS A 414 13.81 46.04 23.29
C LYS A 414 15.11 46.71 22.81
N ALA A 415 15.10 47.15 21.56
CA ALA A 415 16.14 47.93 20.91
C ALA A 415 15.45 48.98 20.03
N GLU A 416 14.75 49.91 20.67
CA GLU A 416 14.55 51.25 20.11
C GLU A 416 15.95 51.89 20.04
N VAL A 417 16.62 51.60 18.92
CA VAL A 417 17.94 52.14 18.63
C VAL A 417 17.73 53.55 18.12
N ASP A 418 18.16 54.52 18.92
CA ASP A 418 18.36 55.92 18.53
C ASP A 418 18.69 56.03 17.03
N PRO A 419 17.88 56.74 16.22
CA PRO A 419 18.07 56.85 14.78
C PRO A 419 19.47 57.35 14.37
N ASN A 420 20.14 58.13 15.23
CA ASN A 420 21.47 58.67 14.98
C ASN A 420 22.60 57.68 15.33
N LYS A 421 22.30 56.53 15.94
CA LYS A 421 23.32 55.55 16.31
C LYS A 421 23.93 54.89 15.07
N PRO A 422 25.26 54.97 14.87
CA PRO A 422 25.93 54.33 13.75
C PRO A 422 25.63 52.83 13.65
N LYS A 423 25.52 52.33 12.42
CA LYS A 423 25.20 50.92 12.13
C LYS A 423 26.47 50.15 11.81
N LYS A 424 26.63 48.97 12.41
CA LYS A 424 27.79 48.10 12.16
C LYS A 424 27.94 47.81 10.66
N PRO A 425 29.12 48.01 10.07
CA PRO A 425 29.33 47.88 8.64
C PRO A 425 29.33 46.42 8.21
N ALA A 426 29.25 46.21 6.89
CA ALA A 426 29.27 44.89 6.29
C ALA A 426 30.66 44.24 6.38
N SER A 427 30.70 42.98 6.83
CA SER A 427 31.89 42.12 6.76
C SER A 427 32.32 41.88 5.30
N SER A 428 33.58 41.50 5.07
CA SER A 428 34.18 41.31 3.74
C SER A 428 33.36 40.40 2.82
N TYR A 429 32.90 39.26 3.33
CA TYR A 429 31.98 38.38 2.59
C TYR A 429 30.64 39.04 2.27
N ILE A 430 30.09 39.88 3.17
CA ILE A 430 28.82 40.57 2.92
C ILE A 430 29.00 41.64 1.82
N LEU A 431 30.11 42.39 1.84
CA LEU A 431 30.46 43.35 0.80
C LEU A 431 30.58 42.67 -0.58
N PHE A 432 31.41 41.62 -0.67
CA PHE A 432 31.51 40.78 -1.87
C PHE A 432 30.15 40.24 -2.30
N SER A 433 29.33 39.74 -1.35
CA SER A 433 28.02 39.15 -1.67
C SER A 433 27.01 40.14 -2.26
N LYS A 434 27.21 41.46 -2.10
CA LYS A 434 26.37 42.47 -2.76
C LYS A 434 26.75 42.61 -4.23
N GLU A 435 28.04 42.79 -4.51
CA GLU A 435 28.57 42.93 -5.88
C GLU A 435 28.42 41.63 -6.67
N ALA A 436 28.84 40.49 -6.11
CA ALA A 436 28.64 39.18 -6.72
C ALA A 436 27.15 38.85 -6.95
N ARG A 437 26.22 39.33 -6.12
CA ARG A 437 24.77 39.17 -6.37
C ARG A 437 24.28 40.04 -7.51
N LYS A 438 24.72 41.31 -7.58
CA LYS A 438 24.40 42.20 -8.70
C LYS A 438 24.86 41.57 -10.02
N ASN A 439 26.14 41.20 -10.10
CA ASN A 439 26.72 40.61 -11.30
C ASN A 439 26.02 39.30 -11.68
N LEU A 440 25.73 38.39 -10.73
CA LEU A 440 25.00 37.15 -11.01
C LEU A 440 23.51 37.38 -11.40
N GLN A 441 22.89 38.48 -10.95
CA GLN A 441 21.52 38.84 -11.31
C GLN A 441 21.46 39.47 -12.71
N GLU A 442 22.52 40.17 -13.14
CA GLU A 442 22.72 40.71 -14.49
C GLU A 442 23.14 39.62 -15.48
N GLU A 443 24.05 38.70 -15.08
CA GLU A 443 24.44 37.50 -15.84
C GLU A 443 23.25 36.53 -16.04
N ARG A 444 22.31 36.45 -15.08
CA ARG A 444 21.23 35.46 -15.03
C ARG A 444 19.89 36.04 -14.51
N PRO A 445 19.23 36.93 -15.28
CA PRO A 445 17.90 37.43 -14.91
C PRO A 445 16.90 36.28 -14.72
N GLY A 446 16.10 36.36 -13.64
CA GLY A 446 15.10 35.34 -13.29
C GLY A 446 15.57 34.23 -12.34
N VAL A 447 16.86 34.14 -12.01
CA VAL A 447 17.35 33.11 -11.06
C VAL A 447 16.95 33.44 -9.61
N ASN A 448 16.44 32.44 -8.90
CA ASN A 448 16.00 32.55 -7.49
C ASN A 448 17.15 33.00 -6.56
N ASN A 449 16.86 33.95 -5.66
CA ASN A 449 17.73 34.44 -4.59
C ASN A 449 18.45 33.33 -3.79
N ALA A 450 17.83 32.17 -3.58
CA ALA A 450 18.46 31.01 -2.94
C ALA A 450 19.64 30.48 -3.77
N THR A 451 19.44 30.30 -5.08
CA THR A 451 20.45 29.85 -6.04
C THR A 451 21.56 30.88 -6.22
N LEU A 452 21.21 32.17 -6.33
CA LEU A 452 22.19 33.27 -6.35
C LEU A 452 23.08 33.22 -5.10
N SER A 453 22.48 33.03 -3.92
CA SER A 453 23.24 32.97 -2.65
C SER A 453 24.14 31.73 -2.53
N ALA A 454 23.75 30.61 -3.16
CA ALA A 454 24.63 29.44 -3.28
C ALA A 454 25.82 29.71 -4.22
N LEU A 455 25.57 30.29 -5.40
CA LEU A 455 26.62 30.65 -6.37
C LEU A 455 27.62 31.66 -5.80
N ILE A 456 27.17 32.65 -5.03
CA ILE A 456 28.04 33.60 -4.31
C ILE A 456 28.90 32.88 -3.26
N SER A 457 28.34 31.88 -2.57
CA SER A 457 29.06 31.06 -1.58
C SER A 457 30.08 30.11 -2.22
N VAL A 458 30.02 29.94 -3.54
CA VAL A 458 31.00 29.21 -4.37
C VAL A 458 32.05 30.18 -4.89
N LYS A 459 31.66 31.27 -5.59
CA LYS A 459 32.60 32.32 -6.05
C LYS A 459 33.50 32.86 -4.91
N TRP A 460 33.01 33.02 -3.67
CA TRP A 460 33.83 33.44 -2.50
C TRP A 460 34.91 32.44 -2.04
N LYS A 461 34.83 31.18 -2.47
CA LYS A 461 35.88 30.17 -2.23
C LYS A 461 36.87 30.04 -3.38
N GLU A 462 36.52 30.60 -4.54
CA GLU A 462 37.25 30.50 -5.81
C GLU A 462 38.05 31.77 -6.12
N ILE A 463 37.67 32.92 -5.54
CA ILE A 463 38.51 34.13 -5.55
C ILE A 463 39.86 33.86 -4.89
N THR A 464 40.90 34.53 -5.40
CA THR A 464 42.25 34.40 -4.82
C THR A 464 42.32 35.05 -3.44
N ASP A 465 43.30 34.64 -2.62
CA ASP A 465 43.51 35.27 -1.31
C ASP A 465 43.89 36.76 -1.44
N GLU A 466 44.44 37.21 -2.57
CA GLU A 466 44.66 38.63 -2.88
C GLU A 466 43.34 39.41 -3.07
N GLU A 467 42.42 38.89 -3.89
CA GLU A 467 41.11 39.54 -4.11
C GLU A 467 40.28 39.56 -2.81
N LYS A 468 40.32 38.44 -2.09
CA LYS A 468 39.72 38.26 -0.76
C LYS A 468 40.33 39.22 0.27
N GLN A 469 41.63 39.50 0.18
CA GLN A 469 42.27 40.51 1.02
C GLN A 469 41.76 41.92 0.69
N ARG A 470 41.60 42.30 -0.59
CA ARG A 470 40.96 43.59 -0.97
C ARG A 470 39.55 43.73 -0.34
N TRP A 471 38.81 42.64 -0.17
CA TRP A 471 37.53 42.64 0.54
C TRP A 471 37.66 42.73 2.06
N ASN A 472 38.69 42.12 2.65
CA ASN A 472 39.04 42.28 4.07
C ASN A 472 39.44 43.73 4.38
N ASP A 473 40.26 44.36 3.53
CA ASP A 473 40.71 45.74 3.68
C ASP A 473 39.54 46.73 3.60
N LYS A 474 38.65 46.58 2.60
CA LYS A 474 37.40 47.34 2.51
C LYS A 474 36.54 47.19 3.78
N ALA A 475 36.47 46.00 4.36
CA ALA A 475 35.72 45.74 5.59
C ALA A 475 36.41 46.31 6.85
N ALA A 476 37.75 46.31 6.89
CA ALA A 476 38.53 46.92 7.96
C ALA A 476 38.38 48.44 7.96
N GLN A 477 38.57 49.09 6.80
CA GLN A 477 38.35 50.53 6.62
C GLN A 477 36.93 50.95 7.03
N ALA A 478 35.90 50.19 6.62
CA ALA A 478 34.53 50.45 7.05
C ALA A 478 34.33 50.26 8.56
N MET A 479 34.95 49.24 9.17
CA MET A 479 34.95 49.03 10.62
C MET A 479 35.67 50.14 11.39
N ASP A 480 36.69 50.77 10.81
CA ASP A 480 37.43 51.87 11.42
C ASP A 480 36.72 53.23 11.27
N ALA A 481 36.04 53.46 10.14
CA ALA A 481 35.08 54.56 10.01
C ALA A 481 33.96 54.42 11.06
N TYR A 482 33.36 53.23 11.18
CA TYR A 482 32.35 52.93 12.19
C TYR A 482 32.84 53.12 13.64
N LYS A 483 34.11 52.86 13.96
CA LYS A 483 34.68 53.17 15.28
C LYS A 483 34.69 54.68 15.55
N LYS A 484 35.11 55.49 14.57
CA LYS A 484 35.14 56.96 14.67
C LYS A 484 33.73 57.53 14.82
N GLU A 485 32.80 57.12 13.95
CA GLU A 485 31.37 57.46 14.05
C GLU A 485 30.80 57.09 15.42
N MET A 486 31.13 55.90 15.96
CA MET A 486 30.70 55.45 17.29
C MET A 486 31.38 56.19 18.46
N GLU A 487 32.51 56.86 18.25
CA GLU A 487 33.15 57.73 19.24
C GLU A 487 32.61 59.15 19.18
N GLU A 488 32.35 59.66 17.99
CA GLU A 488 31.64 60.92 17.76
C GLU A 488 30.20 60.85 18.30
N TYR A 489 29.49 59.75 18.05
CA TYR A 489 28.17 59.47 18.63
C TYR A 489 28.19 59.38 20.18
N LYS A 490 29.26 58.83 20.78
CA LYS A 490 29.41 58.85 22.25
C LYS A 490 29.64 60.27 22.77
N LYS A 491 30.44 61.08 22.07
CA LYS A 491 30.73 62.48 22.42
C LYS A 491 29.47 63.34 22.30
N SER A 492 28.69 63.18 21.22
CA SER A 492 27.43 63.92 21.04
C SER A 492 26.39 63.51 22.08
N ALA A 493 26.16 62.22 22.30
CA ALA A 493 25.24 61.72 23.33
C ALA A 493 25.63 62.20 24.75
N ALA A 494 26.93 62.26 25.07
CA ALA A 494 27.40 62.86 26.31
C ALA A 494 27.10 64.37 26.38
N SER A 495 27.38 65.14 25.31
CA SER A 495 27.09 66.57 25.29
C SER A 495 25.59 66.90 25.38
N SER A 496 24.72 66.10 24.76
CA SER A 496 23.26 66.26 24.91
C SER A 496 22.81 66.05 26.35
N SER A 497 23.38 65.07 27.06
CA SER A 497 23.04 64.80 28.47
C SER A 497 23.52 65.87 29.47
N VAL A 498 24.32 66.84 29.04
CA VAL A 498 24.84 67.95 29.87
C VAL A 498 24.07 69.26 29.63
N ASN A 499 23.18 69.29 28.63
CA ASN A 499 22.50 70.52 28.18
C ASN A 499 20.97 70.50 28.45
N GLU A 500 20.50 69.53 29.25
CA GLU A 500 19.11 69.37 29.73
C GLU A 500 19.00 69.31 31.27
N GLY A 501 20.02 69.81 32.00
CA GLY A 501 20.09 69.87 33.46
C GLY A 501 20.57 71.23 33.96
#